data_AF-A0A8C3A856-F1
#
_entry.id   AF-A0A8C3A856-F1
#
_cell.length_a   1.000
_cell.length_b   1.000
_cell.length_c   1.000
_cell.angle_alpha   90.00
_cell.angle_beta   90.00
_cell.angle_gamma   90.00
#
_symmetry.space_group_name_H-M   'P 1'
#
loop_
_entity.id
_entity.type
_entity.pdbx_description
1 polymer ?
#
loop_
_entity_poly.entity_id
_entity_poly.type
_entity_poly.pdbx_seq_one_letter_code
_entity_poly.pdbx_strand_id
1 'polypeptide(L)' 'IASDSQENDKMENAAFFQILISFFIQSEFHEHGAYLVDSLWGVARSELRDWETMTTLLLHESGEEQDTTCILAASVH' A
#
# COMPACT_ATOMS: atom_id res chain seq x y z
N ILE A 1 20.30 -3.32 18.93
CA ILE A 1 19.14 -4.21 18.79
C ILE A 1 17.89 -3.40 19.17
N ALA A 2 17.42 -2.58 18.24
CA ALA A 2 16.21 -1.77 18.40
C ALA A 2 15.58 -1.36 17.04
N SER A 3 16.08 -1.92 15.94
CA SER A 3 15.60 -1.68 14.58
C SER A 3 15.35 -3.04 13.97
N ASP A 4 14.19 -3.62 14.24
CA ASP A 4 13.72 -4.86 13.57
C ASP A 4 12.20 -4.97 13.71
N SER A 5 11.61 -4.38 14.77
CA SER A 5 10.17 -4.39 14.98
C SER A 5 9.40 -3.43 14.06
N GLN A 6 10.04 -2.37 13.55
CA GLN A 6 9.35 -1.30 12.81
C GLN A 6 9.08 -1.63 11.32
N GLU A 7 9.74 -2.64 10.75
CA GLU A 7 9.49 -3.07 9.36
C GLU A 7 8.28 -3.99 9.24
N ASN A 8 7.99 -4.80 10.27
CA ASN A 8 6.83 -5.69 10.29
C ASN A 8 5.52 -4.89 10.21
N ASP A 9 5.34 -3.90 11.10
CA ASP A 9 4.11 -3.10 11.18
C ASP A 9 3.79 -2.37 9.86
N LYS A 10 4.82 -1.90 9.15
CA LYS A 10 4.67 -1.24 7.83
C LYS A 10 4.22 -2.20 6.75
N MET A 11 4.72 -3.44 6.77
CA MET A 11 4.33 -4.47 5.82
C MET A 11 2.88 -4.94 6.07
N GLU A 12 2.45 -5.04 7.32
CA GLU A 12 1.07 -5.39 7.67
C GLU A 12 0.09 -4.29 7.25
N ASN A 13 0.42 -3.01 7.49
CA ASN A 13 -0.38 -1.88 7.01
C ASN A 13 -0.47 -1.85 5.47
N ALA A 14 0.64 -2.12 4.78
CA ALA A 14 0.64 -2.19 3.33
C ALA A 14 -0.28 -3.29 2.80
N ALA A 15 -0.21 -4.50 3.38
CA ALA A 15 -1.09 -5.61 3.04
C ALA A 15 -2.56 -5.28 3.32
N PHE A 16 -2.85 -4.63 4.45
CA PHE A 16 -4.20 -4.17 4.80
C PHE A 16 -4.77 -3.25 3.73
N PHE A 17 -4.02 -2.23 3.30
CA PHE A 17 -4.47 -1.30 2.26
C PHE A 17 -4.66 -1.99 0.92
N GLN A 18 -3.78 -2.92 0.52
CA GLN A 18 -3.93 -3.67 -0.72
C GLN A 18 -5.21 -4.51 -0.73
N ILE A 19 -5.53 -5.18 0.38
CA ILE A 19 -6.76 -5.97 0.50
C ILE A 19 -7.98 -5.04 0.46
N LEU A 20 -7.95 -3.92 1.16
CA LEU A 20 -9.04 -2.95 1.21
C LEU A 20 -9.34 -2.35 -0.17
N ILE A 21 -8.31 -1.94 -0.90
CA ILE A 21 -8.42 -1.40 -2.26
C ILE A 21 -8.94 -2.48 -3.22
N SER A 22 -8.39 -3.69 -3.14
CA SER A 22 -8.83 -4.83 -3.96
C SER A 22 -10.30 -5.18 -3.72
N PHE A 23 -10.74 -5.15 -2.45
CA PHE A 23 -12.14 -5.35 -2.08
C PHE A 23 -13.03 -4.23 -2.62
N PHE A 24 -12.61 -2.98 -2.49
CA PHE A 24 -13.37 -1.82 -2.98
C PHE A 24 -13.57 -1.87 -4.51
N ILE A 25 -12.53 -2.21 -5.27
CA ILE A 25 -12.59 -2.33 -6.73
C ILE A 25 -13.47 -3.50 -7.16
N GLN A 26 -13.36 -4.67 -6.51
CA GLN A 26 -14.11 -5.87 -6.88
C GLN A 26 -15.59 -5.81 -6.50
N SER A 27 -15.94 -5.10 -5.42
CA SER A 27 -17.29 -5.16 -4.89
C SER A 27 -18.30 -4.28 -5.66
N GLU A 28 -17.87 -3.51 -6.67
CA GLU A 28 -18.71 -2.58 -7.46
C GLU A 28 -19.57 -1.61 -6.59
N PHE A 29 -19.23 -1.44 -5.30
CA PHE A 29 -19.90 -0.51 -4.37
C PHE A 29 -19.41 0.91 -4.65
N HIS A 30 -19.80 1.47 -5.79
CA HIS A 30 -19.31 2.76 -6.27
C HIS A 30 -19.86 3.96 -5.49
N GLU A 31 -20.99 3.84 -4.78
CA GLU A 31 -21.65 5.03 -4.23
C GLU A 31 -21.11 5.49 -2.86
N HIS A 32 -20.47 4.64 -2.05
CA HIS A 32 -20.13 5.04 -0.68
C HIS A 32 -18.85 4.42 -0.08
N GLY A 33 -17.69 4.66 -0.70
CA GLY A 33 -16.40 4.34 -0.06
C GLY A 33 -16.25 4.95 1.35
N ALA A 34 -16.90 6.08 1.61
CA ALA A 34 -16.94 6.70 2.93
C ALA A 34 -17.61 5.84 4.01
N TYR A 35 -18.70 5.11 3.70
CA TYR A 35 -19.36 4.23 4.68
C TYR A 35 -18.54 2.97 4.96
N LEU A 36 -17.80 2.47 3.96
CA LEU A 36 -16.87 1.36 4.16
C LEU A 36 -15.76 1.77 5.14
N VAL A 37 -15.17 2.95 4.93
CA VAL A 37 -14.13 3.49 5.81
C VAL A 37 -14.70 3.81 7.20
N ASP A 38 -15.90 4.39 7.30
CA ASP A 38 -16.57 4.68 8.58
C ASP A 38 -16.87 3.41 9.38
N SER A 39 -17.32 2.34 8.72
CA SER A 39 -17.56 1.04 9.35
C SER A 39 -16.27 0.41 9.90
N LEU A 40 -15.15 0.61 9.19
CA LEU A 40 -13.83 0.13 9.61
C LEU A 40 -13.15 1.06 10.62
N TRP A 41 -13.60 2.31 10.75
CA TRP A 41 -13.00 3.33 11.62
C TRP A 41 -13.01 2.95 13.11
N GLY A 42 -13.95 2.11 13.54
CA GLY A 42 -14.02 1.60 14.90
C GLY A 42 -12.97 0.53 15.23
N VAL A 43 -12.53 -0.24 14.23
CA VAL A 43 -11.71 -1.45 14.43
C VAL A 43 -10.29 -1.34 13.87
N ALA A 44 -10.11 -0.62 12.75
CA ALA A 44 -8.83 -0.47 12.04
C ALA A 44 -8.38 1.00 12.01
N ARG A 45 -8.64 1.74 13.10
CA ARG A 45 -8.37 3.18 13.16
C ARG A 45 -6.89 3.52 13.07
N SER A 46 -6.03 2.64 13.59
CA SER A 46 -4.58 2.87 13.62
C SER A 46 -4.01 2.78 12.21
N GLU A 47 -4.44 1.75 11.50
CA GLU A 47 -4.09 1.38 10.15
C GLU A 47 -4.63 2.41 9.16
N LEU A 48 -5.91 2.79 9.26
CA LEU A 48 -6.52 3.84 8.42
C LEU A 48 -5.89 5.23 8.60
N ARG A 49 -5.22 5.47 9.73
CA ARG A 49 -4.50 6.71 10.00
C ARG A 49 -3.04 6.65 9.56
N ASP A 50 -2.55 5.56 8.99
CA ASP A 50 -1.20 5.43 8.45
C ASP A 50 -1.12 6.01 7.01
N TRP A 51 -1.26 7.33 6.93
CA TRP A 51 -1.16 8.09 5.69
C TRP A 51 0.24 8.07 5.08
N GLU A 52 1.29 7.86 5.89
CA GLU A 52 2.67 7.72 5.43
C GLU A 52 2.82 6.45 4.57
N THR A 53 2.33 5.31 5.06
CA THR A 53 2.33 4.05 4.31
C THR A 53 1.43 4.16 3.08
N MET A 54 0.25 4.77 3.20
CA MET A 54 -0.67 4.92 2.08
C MET A 54 -0.10 5.79 0.94
N THR A 55 0.54 6.92 1.27
CA THR A 55 1.20 7.77 0.28
C THR A 55 2.45 7.10 -0.29
N THR A 56 3.21 6.38 0.53
CA THR A 56 4.37 5.59 0.07
C THR A 56 3.94 4.54 -0.94
N LEU A 57 2.85 3.81 -0.72
CA LEU A 57 2.33 2.83 -1.70
C LEU A 57 1.99 3.48 -3.04
N LEU A 58 1.26 4.61 -3.02
CA LEU A 58 0.89 5.33 -4.23
C LEU A 58 2.11 5.89 -4.99
N LEU A 59 3.11 6.37 -4.27
CA LEU A 59 4.33 6.96 -4.83
C LEU A 59 5.35 5.91 -5.28
N HIS A 60 5.44 4.78 -4.58
CA HIS A 60 6.38 3.69 -4.89
C HIS A 60 6.00 2.98 -6.19
N GLU A 61 4.71 2.71 -6.43
CA GLU A 61 4.25 2.12 -7.69
C GLU A 61 4.41 3.06 -8.90
N SER A 62 4.48 4.38 -8.65
CA SER A 62 4.73 5.39 -9.69
C SER A 62 6.22 5.60 -10.01
N GLY A 63 7.13 4.95 -9.27
CA GLY A 63 8.57 5.18 -9.30
C GLY A 63 9.41 4.07 -9.92
N GLU A 64 8.82 3.00 -10.46
CA GLU A 64 9.55 1.96 -11.21
C GLU A 64 9.77 2.37 -12.69
N GLU A 65 10.22 3.61 -12.90
CA GLU A 65 10.91 4.03 -14.13
C GLU A 65 12.43 4.03 -13.96
N GLN A 66 12.96 3.31 -12.96
CA GLN A 66 14.38 3.10 -12.81
C GLN A 66 14.71 1.61 -12.84
N ASP A 67 15.55 1.27 -13.82
CA ASP A 67 16.42 0.09 -13.86
C ASP A 67 15.97 -1.21 -14.54
N THR A 68 15.03 -1.20 -15.48
CA THR A 68 15.00 -2.29 -16.51
C THR A 68 15.94 -2.03 -17.69
N THR A 69 16.45 -0.79 -17.83
CA THR A 69 17.47 -0.46 -18.83
C THR A 69 18.86 -0.99 -18.45
N CYS A 70 19.20 -1.04 -17.17
CA CYS A 70 20.51 -1.56 -16.74
C CYS A 70 20.63 -3.09 -16.84
N ILE A 71 19.52 -3.83 -16.70
CA ILE A 71 19.53 -5.29 -16.87
C ILE A 71 19.74 -5.66 -18.36
N LEU A 72 19.21 -4.87 -19.29
CA LEU A 72 19.45 -5.07 -20.72
C LEU A 72 20.86 -4.61 -21.15
N ALA A 73 21.42 -3.58 -20.52
CA ALA A 73 22.78 -3.11 -20.81
C ALA A 73 23.88 -4.11 -20.40
N ALA A 74 23.63 -4.97 -19.40
CA ALA A 74 24.58 -5.98 -18.95
C ALA A 74 24.65 -7.24 -19.84
N SER A 75 23.79 -7.38 -20.85
CA SER A 75 23.80 -8.51 -21.80
C SER A 75 24.46 -8.19 -23.15
N VAL A 76 25.01 -6.98 -23.36
CA VAL A 76 25.63 -6.54 -24.63
C VAL A 76 27.08 -6.06 -24.46
N HIS A 77 27.80 -6.60 -23.47
CA HIS A 77 29.26 -6.54 -23.43
C HIS A 77 29.84 -7.84 -22.90
#